data_AF-A0AAC9I732-F1
#
_entry.id   AF-A0AAC9I732-F1
#
_cell.length_a   1.000
_cell.length_b   1.000
_cell.length_c   1.000
_cell.angle_alpha   90.00
_cell.angle_beta   90.00
_cell.angle_gamma   90.00
#
_symmetry.space_group_name_H-M   'P 1'
#
loop_
_entity.id
_entity.type
_entity.pdbx_description
1 polymer ?
#
loop_
_entity_poly.entity_id
_entity_poly.type
_entity_poly.pdbx_seq_one_letter_code
_entity_poly.pdbx_strand_id
1 'polypeptide(L)'
;MVDFWASWCGPCRRENPNVVAIYNELHSKGLNIVGVSLDDDPVKWKEAIAKDKLIWTQVSNLKGWEDPIAKQYMVESIPATFVLDQSGNVVAQGLRGDELKAKIIELLGK
;
A
#
# COMPACT_ATOMS: atom_id res chain seq x y z
N MET A 1 -6.06 -2.50 -4.28
CA MET A 1 -5.44 -1.30 -3.67
C MET A 1 -3.96 -1.28 -4.02
N VAL A 2 -3.43 -0.10 -4.31
CA VAL A 2 -1.98 0.13 -4.46
C VAL A 2 -1.53 0.98 -3.27
N ASP A 3 -0.47 0.56 -2.59
CA ASP A 3 0.07 1.21 -1.41
C ASP A 3 1.54 1.61 -1.63
N PHE A 4 1.81 2.90 -1.69
CA PHE A 4 3.15 3.45 -1.86
C PHE A 4 3.77 3.77 -0.52
N TRP A 5 4.93 3.16 -0.26
CA TRP A 5 5.60 3.24 1.04
C TRP A 5 7.12 3.14 0.88
N ALA A 6 7.87 3.19 1.99
CA ALA A 6 9.30 2.90 2.01
C ALA A 6 9.75 2.46 3.40
N SER A 7 10.86 1.71 3.51
CA SER A 7 11.41 1.25 4.79
C SER A 7 11.80 2.41 5.72
N TRP A 8 12.25 3.52 5.13
CA TRP A 8 12.68 4.76 5.80
C TRP A 8 11.52 5.72 6.12
N CYS A 9 10.30 5.43 5.62
CA CYS A 9 9.13 6.27 5.85
C CYS A 9 8.48 5.97 7.21
N GLY A 10 8.87 6.71 8.25
CA GLY A 10 8.32 6.54 9.60
C GLY A 10 6.77 6.51 9.68
N PRO A 11 6.03 7.43 9.03
CA PRO A 11 4.57 7.38 8.98
C PRO A 11 4.01 6.13 8.29
N CYS A 12 4.65 5.63 7.23
CA CYS A 12 4.26 4.38 6.56
C CYS A 12 4.37 3.20 7.53
N ARG A 13 5.51 3.09 8.23
CA ARG A 13 5.75 2.03 9.21
C ARG A 13 4.73 2.03 10.35
N ARG A 14 4.19 3.20 10.72
CA ARG A 14 3.12 3.32 11.73
C ARG A 14 1.74 2.90 11.20
N GLU A 15 1.47 3.06 9.91
CA GLU A 15 0.21 2.67 9.28
C GLU A 15 0.18 1.17 8.92
N ASN A 16 1.34 0.56 8.65
CA ASN A 16 1.46 -0.85 8.26
C ASN A 16 0.67 -1.84 9.15
N PRO A 17 0.69 -1.75 10.50
CA PRO A 17 -0.13 -2.63 11.35
C PRO A 17 -1.64 -2.54 11.04
N ASN A 18 -2.15 -1.34 10.71
CA ASN A 18 -3.54 -1.15 10.32
C ASN A 18 -3.83 -1.81 8.96
N VAL A 19 -2.95 -1.61 7.98
CA VAL A 19 -3.10 -2.23 6.65
C VAL A 19 -3.04 -3.76 6.75
N VAL A 20 -2.17 -4.32 7.60
CA VAL A 20 -2.11 -5.76 7.88
C VAL A 20 -3.42 -6.27 8.49
N ALA A 21 -4.00 -5.54 9.45
CA ALA A 21 -5.28 -5.92 10.04
C ALA A 21 -6.41 -5.92 9.00
N ILE A 22 -6.49 -4.87 8.18
CA ILE A 22 -7.46 -4.75 7.08
C ILE A 22 -7.28 -5.91 6.08
N TYR A 23 -6.05 -6.21 5.68
CA TYR A 23 -5.77 -7.28 4.75
C TYR A 23 -6.17 -8.66 5.30
N ASN A 24 -5.79 -8.97 6.54
CA ASN A 24 -6.17 -10.24 7.18
C ASN A 24 -7.70 -10.42 7.27
N GLU A 25 -8.45 -9.33 7.49
CA GLU A 25 -9.90 -9.39 7.63
C GLU A 25 -10.65 -9.45 6.28
N LEU A 26 -10.13 -8.77 5.26
CA LEU A 26 -10.87 -8.52 4.01
C LEU A 26 -10.26 -9.20 2.78
N HIS A 27 -9.08 -9.81 2.88
CA HIS A 27 -8.43 -10.46 1.73
C HIS A 27 -9.29 -11.58 1.15
N SER A 28 -9.80 -12.48 2.00
CA SER A 28 -10.68 -13.58 1.57
C SER A 28 -12.04 -13.09 1.04
N LYS A 29 -12.39 -11.82 1.26
CA LYS A 29 -13.61 -11.18 0.76
C LYS A 29 -13.40 -10.45 -0.57
N GLY A 30 -12.17 -10.46 -1.10
CA GLY A 30 -11.85 -9.88 -2.41
C GLY A 30 -10.87 -8.71 -2.37
N LEU A 31 -10.42 -8.28 -1.20
CA LEU A 31 -9.37 -7.25 -1.11
C LEU A 31 -8.03 -7.83 -1.59
N ASN A 32 -7.41 -7.16 -2.56
CA ASN A 32 -6.01 -7.36 -2.92
C ASN A 32 -5.23 -6.06 -2.76
N ILE A 33 -3.98 -6.18 -2.29
CA ILE A 33 -3.06 -5.06 -2.10
C ILE A 33 -1.78 -5.36 -2.87
N VAL A 34 -1.27 -4.34 -3.58
CA VAL A 34 0.10 -4.33 -4.12
C VAL A 34 0.84 -3.19 -3.45
N GLY A 35 1.90 -3.52 -2.71
CA GLY A 35 2.80 -2.53 -2.13
C GLY A 35 3.87 -2.16 -3.15
N VAL A 36 4.04 -0.86 -3.39
CA VAL A 36 5.10 -0.30 -4.23
C VAL A 36 6.06 0.46 -3.32
N SER A 37 7.27 -0.08 -3.16
CA SER A 37 8.27 0.52 -2.29
C SER A 37 9.17 1.50 -3.05
N LEU A 38 9.33 2.70 -2.48
CA LEU A 38 10.30 3.73 -2.85
C LEU A 38 11.61 3.57 -2.04
N ASP A 39 11.98 2.35 -1.69
CA ASP A 39 13.33 2.06 -1.22
C ASP A 39 14.33 2.14 -2.39
N ASP A 40 15.60 2.32 -2.04
CA ASP A 40 16.77 2.22 -2.91
C ASP A 40 17.76 1.13 -2.42
N ASP A 41 17.52 0.60 -1.22
CA ASP A 41 18.29 -0.47 -0.59
C ASP A 41 17.43 -1.74 -0.47
N PRO A 42 17.77 -2.81 -1.22
CA PRO A 42 16.99 -4.05 -1.22
C PRO A 42 17.00 -4.79 0.12
N VAL A 43 18.03 -4.61 0.94
CA VAL A 43 18.14 -5.28 2.24
C VAL A 43 17.18 -4.63 3.21
N LYS A 44 17.22 -3.30 3.33
CA LYS A 44 16.30 -2.55 4.21
C LYS A 44 14.84 -2.74 3.82
N TRP A 45 14.56 -2.77 2.52
CA TRP A 45 13.22 -3.04 2.00
C TRP A 45 12.70 -4.42 2.46
N LYS A 46 13.48 -5.49 2.25
CA LYS A 46 13.11 -6.86 2.64
C LYS A 46 13.00 -7.03 4.14
N GLU A 47 13.91 -6.44 4.91
CA GLU A 47 13.86 -6.45 6.37
C GLU A 47 12.60 -5.74 6.89
N ALA A 48 12.22 -4.62 6.27
CA ALA A 48 11.01 -3.90 6.63
C ALA A 48 9.75 -4.70 6.34
N ILE A 49 9.67 -5.36 5.17
CA ILE A 49 8.58 -6.28 4.82
C ILE A 49 8.43 -7.37 5.88
N ALA A 50 9.53 -8.03 6.24
CA ALA A 50 9.53 -9.12 7.21
C ALA A 50 9.13 -8.63 8.62
N LYS A 51 9.69 -7.49 9.06
CA LYS A 51 9.43 -6.90 10.37
C LYS A 51 7.98 -6.48 10.53
N ASP A 52 7.40 -5.88 9.49
CA ASP A 52 6.03 -5.36 9.53
C ASP A 52 4.99 -6.38 9.08
N LYS A 53 5.42 -7.57 8.67
CA LYS A 53 4.55 -8.66 8.22
C LYS A 53 3.67 -8.24 7.04
N LEU A 54 4.26 -7.57 6.05
CA LEU A 54 3.56 -7.17 4.83
C LEU A 54 3.40 -8.39 3.92
N ILE A 55 2.33 -9.15 4.13
CA ILE A 55 2.11 -10.47 3.53
C ILE A 55 1.55 -10.45 2.10
N TRP A 56 1.11 -9.30 1.61
CA TRP A 56 0.65 -9.13 0.23
C TRP A 56 1.82 -8.90 -0.72
N THR A 57 1.54 -8.86 -2.03
CA THR A 57 2.56 -8.65 -3.07
C THR A 57 3.29 -7.32 -2.88
N GLN A 58 4.62 -7.38 -2.84
CA GLN A 58 5.49 -6.22 -2.72
C GLN A 58 6.39 -6.13 -3.95
N VAL A 59 6.49 -4.93 -4.53
CA VAL A 59 7.38 -4.63 -5.66
C VAL A 59 8.19 -3.38 -5.38
N SER A 60 9.38 -3.28 -5.97
CA SER A 60 10.20 -2.07 -5.97
C SER A 60 11.16 -2.10 -7.15
N ASN A 61 11.35 -0.96 -7.82
CA ASN A 61 12.44 -0.81 -8.79
C ASN A 61 13.76 -0.36 -8.15
N LEU A 62 13.79 -0.17 -6.82
CA LEU A 62 14.94 0.33 -6.07
C LEU A 62 15.44 1.70 -6.55
N LYS A 63 14.51 2.57 -6.96
CA LYS A 63 14.80 3.88 -7.55
C LYS A 63 14.35 5.06 -6.67
N GLY A 64 13.89 4.81 -5.45
CA GLY A 64 13.36 5.88 -4.61
C GLY A 64 12.23 6.65 -5.28
N TRP A 65 12.28 7.98 -5.21
CA TRP A 65 11.33 8.88 -5.88
C TRP A 65 11.38 8.84 -7.42
N GLU A 66 12.42 8.23 -7.99
CA GLU A 66 12.53 8.01 -9.44
C GLU A 66 11.86 6.70 -9.91
N ASP A 67 11.11 6.03 -9.03
CA ASP A 67 10.35 4.84 -9.39
C ASP A 67 9.31 5.15 -10.50
N PRO A 68 9.30 4.40 -11.62
CA PRO A 68 8.42 4.68 -12.75
C PRO A 68 6.93 4.50 -12.41
N ILE A 69 6.59 3.61 -11.48
CA ILE A 69 5.20 3.38 -11.05
C ILE A 69 4.77 4.55 -10.17
N ALA A 70 5.62 4.99 -9.22
CA ALA A 70 5.35 6.16 -8.39
C ALA A 70 5.13 7.42 -9.23
N LYS A 71 5.95 7.63 -10.27
CA LYS A 71 5.77 8.72 -11.24
C LYS A 71 4.48 8.62 -12.04
N GLN A 72 4.11 7.42 -12.51
CA GLN A 72 2.87 7.21 -13.25
C GLN A 72 1.63 7.51 -12.40
N TYR A 73 1.68 7.21 -11.10
CA TYR A 73 0.63 7.53 -10.14
C TYR A 73 0.72 8.95 -9.56
N MET A 74 1.70 9.76 -10.01
CA MET A 74 1.96 11.13 -9.53
C MET A 74 2.13 11.19 -8.00
N VAL A 75 2.86 10.22 -7.43
CA VAL A 75 3.11 10.15 -5.99
C VAL A 75 4.18 11.16 -5.59
N GLU A 76 3.76 12.22 -4.90
CA GLU A 76 4.64 13.30 -4.41
C GLU A 76 4.97 13.17 -2.91
N SER A 77 4.25 12.31 -2.18
CA SER A 77 4.47 12.06 -0.76
C SER A 77 4.06 10.64 -0.37
N ILE A 78 4.66 10.09 0.68
CA ILE A 78 4.32 8.78 1.23
C ILE A 78 4.04 8.85 2.74
N PRO A 79 3.12 8.00 3.27
CA PRO A 79 2.41 6.94 2.54
C PRO A 79 1.30 7.47 1.64
N ALA A 80 1.12 6.83 0.49
CA ALA A 80 0.06 7.15 -0.46
C ALA A 80 -0.69 5.88 -0.84
N THR A 81 -2.00 5.87 -0.60
CA THR A 81 -2.89 4.74 -0.91
C THR A 81 -3.77 5.10 -2.08
N PHE A 82 -3.98 4.14 -2.98
CA PHE A 82 -4.94 4.25 -4.09
C PHE A 82 -5.87 3.03 -4.05
N VAL A 83 -7.15 3.28 -3.85
CA VAL A 83 -8.18 2.24 -3.87
C VAL A 83 -8.75 2.16 -5.28
N LEU A 84 -8.68 0.97 -5.86
CA LEU A 84 -9.16 0.69 -7.22
C LEU A 84 -10.39 -0.22 -7.15
N ASP A 85 -11.33 -0.02 -8.05
CA ASP A 85 -12.44 -0.95 -8.29
C ASP A 85 -11.97 -2.17 -9.13
N GLN A 86 -12.89 -3.10 -9.41
CA GLN A 86 -12.60 -4.31 -10.20
C GLN A 86 -12.24 -4.00 -11.67
N SER A 87 -12.63 -2.84 -12.18
CA SER A 87 -12.31 -2.37 -13.53
C SER A 87 -10.96 -1.66 -13.59
N GLY A 88 -10.28 -1.49 -12.44
CA GLY A 88 -9.00 -0.80 -12.33
C GLY A 88 -9.10 0.72 -12.22
N ASN A 89 -10.30 1.28 -12.01
CA ASN A 89 -10.45 2.73 -11.83
C ASN A 89 -10.11 3.13 -10.40
N VAL A 90 -9.39 4.25 -10.22
CA VAL A 90 -9.15 4.83 -8.90
C VAL A 90 -10.45 5.43 -8.37
N VAL A 91 -10.94 4.90 -7.25
CA VAL A 91 -12.20 5.34 -6.61
C VAL A 91 -11.99 6.03 -5.26
N ALA A 92 -10.78 5.96 -4.70
CA ALA A 92 -10.35 6.77 -3.56
C ALA A 92 -8.82 6.83 -3.49
N GLN A 93 -8.29 7.85 -2.84
CA GLN A 93 -6.85 8.02 -2.59
C GLN A 93 -6.59 8.64 -1.22
N GLY A 94 -5.42 8.37 -0.65
CA GLY A 94 -4.95 8.99 0.60
C GLY A 94 -5.67 8.55 1.88
N LEU A 95 -6.54 7.55 1.79
CA LEU A 95 -7.27 7.00 2.95
C LEU A 95 -6.35 6.18 3.85
N ARG A 96 -6.61 6.25 5.17
CA ARG A 96 -5.88 5.52 6.22
C ARG A 96 -6.82 5.11 7.34
N GLY A 97 -6.35 4.30 8.28
CA GLY A 97 -7.12 3.97 9.49
C GLY A 97 -8.50 3.40 9.19
N ASP A 98 -9.49 3.87 9.96
CA ASP A 98 -10.89 3.46 9.83
C ASP A 98 -11.54 3.92 8.52
N GLU A 99 -11.11 5.06 7.96
CA GLU A 99 -11.66 5.57 6.68
C GLU A 99 -11.29 4.64 5.53
N LEU A 100 -10.04 4.16 5.50
CA LEU A 100 -9.60 3.17 4.52
C LEU A 100 -10.40 1.88 4.63
N LYS A 101 -10.56 1.37 5.86
CA LYS A 101 -11.32 0.16 6.13
C LYS A 101 -12.78 0.30 5.68
N ALA A 102 -13.44 1.39 6.05
CA ALA A 102 -14.82 1.68 5.69
C ALA A 102 -15.00 1.72 4.17
N LYS A 103 -14.07 2.37 3.44
CA LYS A 103 -14.14 2.43 1.99
C LYS A 103 -14.01 1.07 1.33
N ILE A 104 -13.10 0.22 1.82
CA ILE A 104 -12.94 -1.13 1.30
C ILE A 104 -14.20 -1.96 1.55
N ILE A 105 -14.80 -1.89 2.75
CA ILE A 105 -16.04 -2.60 3.07
C ILE A 105 -17.18 -2.13 2.16
N GLU A 106 -17.31 -0.83 1.90
CA GLU A 106 -18.30 -0.28 0.98
C GLU A 106 -18.17 -0.88 -0.43
N LEU A 107 -16.94 -1.04 -0.92
CA LEU A 107 -16.68 -1.58 -2.25
C LEU A 107 -16.88 -3.10 -2.34
N LEU A 108 -16.60 -3.83 -1.27
CA LEU A 108 -16.77 -5.30 -1.21
C LEU A 108 -18.22 -5.73 -0.96
N GLY A 109 -19.06 -4.83 -0.46
CA GLY A 109 -20.49 -5.09 -0.24
C GLY A 109 -21.38 -4.82 -1.46
N LYS A 110 -20.81 -4.38 -2.58
CA LYS A 110 -21.50 -4.18 -3.86
C LYS A 110 -21.34 -5.43 -4.72
#